data_AF-F8PY00-F1
#
_entry.id   AF-F8PY00-F1
#
_cell.length_a   1.000
_cell.length_b   1.000
_cell.length_c   1.000
_cell.angle_alpha   90.00
_cell.angle_beta   90.00
_cell.angle_gamma   90.00
#
_symmetry.space_group_name_H-M   'P 1'
#
loop_
_entity.id
_entity.type
_entity.pdbx_description
1 polymer ?
#
loop_
_entity_poly.entity_id
_entity_poly.type
_entity_poly.pdbx_seq_one_letter_code
_entity_poly.pdbx_strand_id
1 'polypeptide(L)'
;MLYSPQYRGPADCLSRCSETVCLIVKTAMWFDVLASATLVRKPRFIDVFRDIFSDRAPATFDGVEVLEDPRLSMLPIMGCENHIVRALAEIADLAVWKMNERHKGSLSVPMLVQRGLEIEKTLDPRPRPRPPQYLHLSVDAELETRRHLTSEVFRASARVYLHSVLSGDFPGCPEIVDGVKDTVQCLQQVPEYTTTSRFVVRSVVFSICICGCLTDNTGYRAYFLKRLEEQQKESVGNCSTVMTLMREVWNKRASGQPVDWRQVMRESTVLLV
;
A
#
# COMPACT_ATOMS: atom_id res chain seq x y z
N MET A 1 -1.23 23.47 9.22
CA MET A 1 -2.12 22.86 10.25
C MET A 1 -1.36 21.91 11.17
N LEU A 2 -0.77 20.82 10.67
CA LEU A 2 -0.10 19.79 11.49
C LEU A 2 1.05 20.30 12.38
N TYR A 3 1.67 21.42 12.00
CA TYR A 3 2.74 22.08 12.75
C TYR A 3 2.31 23.42 13.35
N SER A 4 1.01 23.62 13.62
CA SER A 4 0.57 24.83 14.31
C SER A 4 1.21 24.91 15.71
N PRO A 5 1.70 26.08 16.16
CA PRO A 5 2.31 26.24 17.48
C PRO A 5 1.44 25.81 18.66
N GLN A 6 0.12 25.70 18.44
CA GLN A 6 -0.85 25.25 19.44
C GLN A 6 -0.81 23.74 19.73
N TYR A 7 -0.06 22.95 18.97
CA TYR A 7 0.06 21.49 19.13
C TYR A 7 1.51 21.09 19.36
N ARG A 8 1.73 20.01 20.13
CA ARG A 8 3.09 19.47 20.37
C ARG A 8 3.70 18.77 19.15
N GLY A 9 2.88 18.44 18.16
CA GLY A 9 3.29 17.77 16.93
C GLY A 9 2.09 17.25 16.14
N PRO A 10 2.32 16.58 14.99
CA PRO A 10 1.27 16.06 14.13
C PRO A 10 0.30 15.09 14.83
N ALA A 11 0.80 14.22 15.71
CA ALA A 11 -0.04 13.29 16.48
C ALA A 11 -1.03 14.02 17.41
N ASP A 12 -0.55 15.02 18.15
CA ASP A 12 -1.35 15.85 19.06
C ASP A 12 -2.35 16.73 18.29
N CYS A 13 -1.98 17.19 17.09
CA CYS A 13 -2.89 17.89 16.19
C CYS A 13 -4.04 16.97 15.73
N LEU A 14 -3.73 15.74 15.30
CA LEU A 14 -4.71 14.79 14.79
C LEU A 14 -5.66 14.27 15.88
N SER A 15 -5.16 14.10 17.10
CA SER A 15 -5.98 13.66 18.24
C SER A 15 -6.95 14.74 18.74
N ARG A 16 -6.62 16.02 18.56
CA ARG A 16 -7.43 17.16 19.04
C ARG A 16 -8.29 17.83 17.98
N CYS A 17 -8.08 17.54 16.71
CA CYS A 17 -8.89 18.10 15.63
C CYS A 17 -10.28 17.44 15.55
N SER A 18 -11.24 18.11 14.91
CA SER A 18 -12.57 17.52 14.69
C SER A 18 -12.50 16.30 13.77
N GLU A 19 -13.48 15.40 13.87
CA GLU A 19 -13.54 14.18 13.06
C GLU A 19 -13.48 14.47 11.56
N THR A 20 -14.19 15.50 11.10
CA THR A 20 -14.17 15.94 9.70
C THR A 20 -12.77 16.35 9.25
N VAL A 21 -12.05 17.11 10.07
CA VAL A 21 -10.71 17.56 9.73
C VAL A 21 -9.72 16.40 9.77
N CYS A 22 -9.83 15.51 10.75
CA CYS A 22 -9.02 14.29 10.84
C CYS A 22 -9.21 13.41 9.58
N LEU A 23 -10.46 13.22 9.16
CA LEU A 23 -10.81 12.49 7.94
C LEU A 23 -10.15 13.12 6.70
N ILE A 24 -10.28 14.44 6.52
CA ILE A 24 -9.67 15.17 5.40
C ILE A 24 -8.14 15.01 5.39
N VAL A 25 -7.49 15.18 6.53
CA VAL A 25 -6.02 15.09 6.63
C VAL A 25 -5.54 13.67 6.34
N LYS A 26 -6.16 12.64 6.94
CA LYS A 26 -5.82 11.24 6.66
C LYS A 26 -6.04 10.86 5.20
N THR A 27 -7.09 11.39 4.58
CA THR A 27 -7.37 11.23 3.14
C THR A 27 -6.29 11.86 2.29
N ALA A 28 -5.88 13.08 2.60
CA ALA A 28 -4.77 13.73 1.91
C ALA A 28 -3.44 12.98 2.08
N MET A 29 -3.17 12.45 3.28
CA MET A 29 -1.98 11.64 3.57
C MET A 29 -1.97 10.35 2.74
N TRP A 30 -3.10 9.64 2.68
CA TRP A 30 -3.22 8.41 1.88
C TRP A 30 -3.00 8.67 0.39
N PHE A 31 -3.66 9.69 -0.16
CA PHE A 31 -3.48 10.05 -1.57
C PHE A 31 -2.06 10.53 -1.87
N ASP A 32 -1.39 11.19 -0.93
CA ASP A 32 0.01 11.54 -1.10
C ASP A 32 0.91 10.30 -1.22
N VAL A 33 0.66 9.23 -0.44
CA VAL A 33 1.40 7.96 -0.56
C VAL A 33 1.19 7.32 -1.93
N LEU A 34 -0.07 7.16 -2.36
CA LEU A 34 -0.38 6.53 -3.65
C LEU A 34 0.15 7.35 -4.83
N ALA A 35 -0.03 8.67 -4.80
CA ALA A 35 0.54 9.57 -5.82
C ALA A 35 2.07 9.53 -5.82
N SER A 36 2.70 9.38 -4.65
CA SER A 36 4.16 9.32 -4.55
C SER A 36 4.74 8.03 -5.09
N ALA A 37 4.05 6.91 -4.82
CA ALA A 37 4.44 5.61 -5.36
C ALA A 37 4.31 5.54 -6.89
N THR A 38 3.25 6.13 -7.43
CA THR A 38 2.93 6.09 -8.86
C THR A 38 3.74 7.10 -9.69
N LEU A 39 4.01 8.28 -9.14
CA LEU A 39 4.78 9.33 -9.83
C LEU A 39 6.30 9.25 -9.59
N VAL A 40 6.76 8.38 -8.68
CA VAL A 40 8.15 8.34 -8.20
C VAL A 40 8.58 9.72 -7.69
N ARG A 41 7.85 10.20 -6.68
CA ARG A 41 8.19 11.43 -5.97
C ARG A 41 8.27 11.17 -4.47
N LYS A 42 8.96 12.04 -3.75
CA LYS A 42 9.06 11.95 -2.30
C LYS A 42 7.69 12.26 -1.70
N PRO A 43 7.14 11.43 -0.80
CA PRO A 43 5.91 11.76 -0.09
C PRO A 43 6.08 13.05 0.72
N ARG A 44 5.11 13.94 0.61
CA ARG A 44 5.07 15.22 1.34
C ARG A 44 4.92 15.00 2.84
N PHE A 45 4.22 13.94 3.24
CA PHE A 45 3.98 13.61 4.64
C PHE A 45 4.97 12.59 5.22
N ILE A 46 6.10 12.31 4.57
CA ILE A 46 7.04 11.26 5.02
C ILE A 46 7.50 11.45 6.46
N ASP A 47 7.84 12.67 6.86
CA ASP A 47 8.29 12.94 8.23
C ASP A 47 7.15 12.83 9.24
N VAL A 48 5.91 13.12 8.82
CA VAL A 48 4.71 12.89 9.64
C VAL A 48 4.51 11.39 9.84
N PHE A 49 4.58 10.57 8.79
CA PHE A 49 4.45 9.11 8.89
C PHE A 49 5.52 8.50 9.81
N ARG A 50 6.76 8.98 9.72
CA ARG A 50 7.85 8.57 10.61
C ARG A 50 7.57 8.92 12.06
N ASP A 51 6.98 10.08 12.34
CA ASP A 51 6.63 10.49 13.70
C ASP A 51 5.44 9.70 14.27
N ILE A 52 4.32 9.65 13.53
CA ILE A 52 3.05 9.15 14.06
C ILE A 52 2.85 7.64 13.92
N PHE A 53 3.54 6.98 12.99
CA PHE A 53 3.51 5.51 12.76
C PHE A 53 4.84 4.86 13.11
N SER A 54 5.61 5.48 14.02
CA SER A 54 6.80 4.87 14.59
C SER A 54 6.45 3.60 15.36
N ASP A 55 7.24 2.53 15.18
CA ASP A 55 7.26 1.33 16.02
C ASP A 55 7.84 1.61 17.41
N ARG A 56 7.59 2.81 17.97
CA ARG A 56 7.87 3.05 19.37
C ARG A 56 7.07 2.02 20.13
N ALA A 57 7.77 1.21 20.93
CA ALA A 57 7.14 0.32 21.88
C ALA A 57 6.00 1.10 22.56
N PRO A 58 4.80 0.51 22.74
CA PRO A 58 3.71 1.18 23.43
C PRO A 58 4.29 1.79 24.69
N ALA A 59 4.13 3.11 24.85
CA ALA A 59 4.68 3.79 26.01
C ALA A 59 4.11 3.07 27.23
N THR A 60 4.95 2.39 28.00
CA THR A 60 4.53 1.75 29.22
C THR A 60 4.47 2.83 30.27
N PHE A 61 3.26 3.21 30.67
CA PHE A 61 3.05 4.05 31.85
C PHE A 61 2.53 3.13 32.94
N ASP A 62 3.32 2.95 34.00
CA ASP A 62 2.96 2.08 35.13
C ASP A 62 2.68 0.59 34.74
N GLY A 63 3.40 0.08 33.73
CA GLY A 63 3.23 -1.30 33.26
C GLY A 63 1.98 -1.55 32.41
N VAL A 64 1.21 -0.50 32.10
CA VAL A 64 0.09 -0.56 31.15
C VAL A 64 0.57 -0.08 29.79
N GLU A 65 0.41 -0.92 28.76
CA GLU A 65 0.63 -0.52 27.37
C GLU A 65 -0.35 0.60 27.02
N VAL A 66 0.17 1.79 26.71
CA VAL A 66 -0.66 2.86 26.13
C VAL A 66 -1.10 2.37 24.76
N LEU A 67 -2.38 2.02 24.66
CA LEU A 67 -3.05 1.66 23.41
C LEU A 67 -2.81 2.77 22.38
N GLU A 68 -2.50 2.39 21.14
CA GLU A 68 -2.43 3.34 20.02
C GLU A 68 -3.71 4.18 19.99
N ASP A 69 -3.61 5.52 19.90
CA ASP A 69 -4.79 6.38 19.81
C ASP A 69 -5.59 5.95 18.56
N PRO A 70 -6.83 5.44 18.70
CA PRO A 70 -7.62 4.97 17.56
C PRO A 70 -7.83 6.06 16.49
N ARG A 71 -7.74 7.34 16.89
CA ARG A 71 -7.81 8.49 15.99
C ARG A 71 -6.58 8.66 15.12
N LEU A 72 -5.48 7.96 15.37
CA LEU A 72 -4.33 7.92 14.46
C LEU A 72 -4.41 6.76 13.46
N SER A 73 -5.25 5.76 13.73
CA SER A 73 -5.39 4.59 12.86
C SER A 73 -5.89 4.96 11.45
N MET A 74 -5.18 4.47 10.43
CA MET A 74 -5.55 4.54 9.02
C MET A 74 -6.51 3.41 8.62
N LEU A 75 -6.63 2.37 9.45
CA LEU A 75 -7.45 1.19 9.18
C LEU A 75 -8.94 1.53 9.02
N PRO A 76 -9.57 2.40 9.83
CA PRO A 76 -10.99 2.70 9.69
C PRO A 76 -11.37 3.38 8.39
N ILE A 77 -10.43 4.16 7.82
CA ILE A 77 -10.69 5.07 6.69
C ILE A 77 -10.18 4.47 5.38
N MET A 78 -8.95 3.94 5.38
CA MET A 78 -8.29 3.42 4.17
C MET A 78 -8.28 1.90 4.08
N GLY A 79 -8.65 1.20 5.16
CA GLY A 79 -8.55 -0.25 5.24
C GLY A 79 -7.10 -0.75 5.26
N CYS A 80 -6.15 0.10 5.70
CA CYS A 80 -4.73 -0.21 5.70
C CYS A 80 -4.12 0.13 7.07
N GLU A 81 -3.36 -0.78 7.65
CA GLU A 81 -2.67 -0.55 8.92
C GLU A 81 -1.57 0.51 8.81
N ASN A 82 -1.36 1.26 9.89
CA ASN A 82 -0.42 2.37 9.98
C ASN A 82 1.00 2.00 9.51
N HIS A 83 1.47 0.83 9.92
CA HIS A 83 2.81 0.34 9.58
C HIS A 83 2.95 0.06 8.06
N ILE A 84 1.88 -0.39 7.41
CA ILE A 84 1.85 -0.64 5.96
C ILE A 84 1.79 0.69 5.20
N VAL A 85 0.98 1.65 5.66
CA VAL A 85 0.95 3.01 5.09
C VAL A 85 2.34 3.64 5.15
N ARG A 86 3.02 3.52 6.30
CA ARG A 86 4.40 3.97 6.47
C ARG A 86 5.35 3.24 5.52
N ALA A 87 5.27 1.91 5.43
CA ALA A 87 6.11 1.14 4.53
C ALA A 87 5.95 1.58 3.07
N LEU A 88 4.71 1.77 2.58
CA LEU A 88 4.45 2.30 1.23
C LEU A 88 5.09 3.68 1.01
N ALA A 89 5.00 4.57 1.98
CA ALA A 89 5.64 5.89 1.93
C ALA A 89 7.17 5.78 1.90
N GLU A 90 7.76 4.92 2.73
CA GLU A 90 9.21 4.67 2.78
C GLU A 90 9.73 4.05 1.48
N ILE A 91 8.97 3.14 0.85
CA ILE A 91 9.34 2.58 -0.46
C ILE A 91 9.36 3.68 -1.53
N ALA A 92 8.38 4.59 -1.52
CA ALA A 92 8.36 5.72 -2.45
C ALA A 92 9.55 6.68 -2.23
N ASP A 93 9.89 6.99 -0.97
CA ASP A 93 11.09 7.77 -0.64
C ASP A 93 12.39 7.04 -1.05
N LEU A 94 12.45 5.72 -0.86
CA LEU A 94 13.58 4.88 -1.27
C LEU A 94 13.76 4.87 -2.78
N ALA A 95 12.67 4.80 -3.55
CA ALA A 95 12.71 4.85 -5.01
C ALA A 95 13.33 6.17 -5.52
N VAL A 96 12.92 7.30 -4.93
CA VAL A 96 13.49 8.62 -5.25
C VAL A 96 14.95 8.71 -4.86
N TRP A 97 15.30 8.24 -3.67
CA TRP A 97 16.70 8.21 -3.24
C TRP A 97 17.57 7.37 -4.19
N LYS A 98 17.13 6.16 -4.56
CA LYS A 98 17.84 5.28 -5.50
C LYS A 98 18.05 5.97 -6.83
N MET A 99 17.03 6.64 -7.35
CA MET A 99 17.10 7.41 -8.59
C MET A 99 18.13 8.55 -8.50
N ASN A 100 18.10 9.33 -7.43
CA ASN A 100 19.01 10.46 -7.22
C ASN A 100 20.47 10.01 -7.08
N GLU A 101 20.74 8.98 -6.27
CA GLU A 101 22.10 8.47 -6.09
C GLU A 101 22.63 7.80 -7.36
N ARG A 102 21.76 7.15 -8.16
CA ARG A 102 22.13 6.64 -9.48
C ARG A 102 22.52 7.77 -10.43
N HIS A 103 21.76 8.87 -10.44
CA HIS A 103 22.05 10.03 -11.29
C HIS A 103 23.37 10.72 -10.93
N LYS A 104 23.69 10.79 -9.62
CA LYS A 104 24.97 11.32 -9.12
C LYS A 104 26.16 10.37 -9.31
N GLY A 105 25.92 9.11 -9.67
CA GLY A 105 26.97 8.08 -9.72
C GLY A 105 27.46 7.61 -8.34
N SER A 106 26.68 7.80 -7.29
CA SER A 106 27.02 7.51 -5.88
C SER A 106 26.17 6.41 -5.23
N LEU A 107 25.39 5.67 -6.03
CA LEU A 107 24.50 4.63 -5.51
C LEU A 107 25.29 3.51 -4.81
N SER A 108 25.14 3.44 -3.49
CA SER A 108 25.63 2.33 -2.67
C SER A 108 24.59 1.20 -2.63
N VAL A 109 24.91 0.07 -3.28
CA VAL A 109 24.07 -1.14 -3.25
C VAL A 109 23.89 -1.68 -1.82
N PRO A 110 24.94 -1.77 -0.97
CA PRO A 110 24.77 -2.18 0.42
C PRO A 110 23.77 -1.30 1.20
N MET A 111 23.83 0.02 1.01
CA MET A 111 22.90 0.95 1.66
C MET A 111 21.47 0.78 1.14
N LEU A 112 21.30 0.55 -0.17
CA LEU A 112 19.99 0.26 -0.78
C LEU A 112 19.36 -1.00 -0.16
N VAL A 113 20.15 -2.08 -0.05
CA VAL A 113 19.70 -3.34 0.56
C VAL A 113 19.37 -3.14 2.04
N GLN A 114 20.23 -2.46 2.79
CA GLN A 114 19.99 -2.19 4.22
C GLN A 114 18.66 -1.46 4.43
N ARG A 115 18.43 -0.35 3.72
CA ARG A 115 17.16 0.40 3.81
C ARG A 115 15.96 -0.43 3.37
N GLY A 116 16.14 -1.29 2.36
CA GLY A 116 15.10 -2.22 1.91
C GLY A 116 14.71 -3.22 3.00
N LEU A 117 15.69 -3.84 3.66
CA LEU A 117 15.46 -4.80 4.75
C LEU A 117 14.78 -4.17 5.96
N GLU A 118 15.07 -2.91 6.28
CA GLU A 118 14.38 -2.18 7.35
C GLU A 118 12.87 -2.01 7.05
N ILE A 119 12.53 -1.71 5.79
CA ILE A 119 11.13 -1.64 5.34
C ILE A 119 10.49 -3.04 5.34
N GLU A 120 11.21 -4.05 4.85
CA GLU A 120 10.69 -5.42 4.78
C GLU A 120 10.32 -5.97 6.16
N LYS A 121 11.14 -5.73 7.19
CA LYS A 121 10.83 -6.07 8.59
C LYS A 121 9.53 -5.45 9.08
N THR A 122 9.18 -4.26 8.57
CA THR A 122 7.91 -3.60 8.91
C THR A 122 6.72 -4.33 8.28
N LEU A 123 6.91 -4.98 7.12
CA LEU A 123 5.89 -5.71 6.36
C LEU A 123 5.79 -7.20 6.74
N ASP A 124 6.68 -7.69 7.60
CA ASP A 124 6.65 -9.06 8.10
C ASP A 124 5.36 -9.30 8.91
N PRO A 125 4.72 -10.47 8.75
CA PRO A 125 3.54 -10.80 9.52
C PRO A 125 3.85 -10.76 11.02
N ARG A 126 3.25 -9.80 11.74
CA ARG A 126 3.33 -9.81 13.21
C ARG A 126 2.56 -11.02 13.74
N PRO A 127 3.06 -11.75 14.75
CA PRO A 127 2.29 -12.76 15.45
C PRO A 127 1.04 -12.07 16.02
N ARG A 128 -0.14 -12.41 15.48
CA ARG A 128 -1.38 -11.80 15.96
C ARG A 128 -1.77 -12.41 17.30
N PRO A 129 -2.18 -11.60 18.29
CA PRO A 129 -3.02 -12.09 19.37
C PRO A 129 -4.25 -12.74 18.73
N ARG A 130 -4.57 -13.97 19.12
CA ARG A 130 -5.79 -14.64 18.64
C ARG A 130 -6.98 -13.74 19.03
N PRO A 131 -7.90 -13.43 18.10
CA PRO A 131 -9.14 -12.77 18.50
C PRO A 131 -9.84 -13.63 19.55
N PRO A 132 -10.46 -13.05 20.59
CA PRO A 132 -11.34 -13.81 21.48
C PRO A 132 -12.38 -14.53 20.63
N GLN A 133 -12.57 -15.83 20.86
CA GLN A 133 -13.42 -16.74 20.06
C GLN A 133 -14.93 -16.45 20.15
N TYR A 134 -15.34 -15.21 20.43
CA TYR A 134 -16.70 -14.88 20.82
C TYR A 134 -17.23 -13.63 20.11
N LEU A 135 -17.30 -13.60 18.77
CA LEU A 135 -18.16 -12.63 18.07
C LEU A 135 -18.36 -13.09 16.62
N HIS A 136 -19.27 -14.04 16.41
CA HIS A 136 -19.57 -14.55 15.08
C HIS A 136 -20.84 -13.95 14.44
N LEU A 137 -21.48 -12.93 15.03
CA LEU A 137 -22.77 -12.40 14.53
C LEU A 137 -22.99 -10.89 14.80
N SER A 138 -22.03 -10.02 14.49
CA SER A 138 -22.28 -8.56 14.48
C SER A 138 -21.76 -7.90 13.20
N VAL A 139 -22.41 -6.80 12.78
CA VAL A 139 -22.02 -5.95 11.63
C VAL A 139 -20.57 -5.46 11.79
N ASP A 140 -20.12 -5.27 13.03
CA ASP A 140 -18.75 -4.87 13.35
C ASP A 140 -17.71 -5.94 12.96
N ALA A 141 -18.08 -7.23 13.04
CA ALA A 141 -17.18 -8.33 12.67
C ALA A 141 -16.96 -8.42 11.15
N GLU A 142 -17.98 -8.17 10.34
CA GLU A 142 -17.84 -8.14 8.87
C GLU A 142 -16.99 -6.94 8.44
N LEU A 143 -17.23 -5.76 9.04
CA LEU A 143 -16.47 -4.55 8.77
C LEU A 143 -14.98 -4.72 9.12
N GLU A 144 -14.70 -5.34 10.26
CA GLU A 144 -13.32 -5.61 10.69
C GLU A 144 -12.64 -6.64 9.79
N THR A 145 -13.35 -7.71 9.43
CA THR A 145 -12.86 -8.70 8.46
C THR A 145 -12.52 -8.05 7.11
N ARG A 146 -13.38 -7.15 6.62
CA ARG A 146 -13.14 -6.41 5.38
C ARG A 146 -11.87 -5.57 5.45
N ARG A 147 -11.74 -4.75 6.50
CA ARG A 147 -10.55 -3.90 6.73
C ARG A 147 -9.28 -4.74 6.81
N HIS A 148 -9.38 -5.86 7.53
CA HIS A 148 -8.29 -6.78 7.69
C HIS A 148 -7.82 -7.37 6.35
N LEU A 149 -8.76 -7.85 5.52
CA LEU A 149 -8.46 -8.38 4.19
C LEU A 149 -7.84 -7.31 3.27
N THR A 150 -8.39 -6.09 3.27
CA THR A 150 -7.81 -4.96 2.52
C THR A 150 -6.37 -4.68 2.95
N SER A 151 -6.12 -4.67 4.26
CA SER A 151 -4.80 -4.40 4.84
C SER A 151 -3.78 -5.46 4.41
N GLU A 152 -4.14 -6.75 4.45
CA GLU A 152 -3.26 -7.83 4.00
C GLU A 152 -2.91 -7.76 2.51
N VAL A 153 -3.86 -7.36 1.66
CA VAL A 153 -3.59 -7.14 0.23
C VAL A 153 -2.60 -5.99 0.05
N PHE A 154 -2.74 -4.89 0.80
CA PHE A 154 -1.75 -3.80 0.78
C PHE A 154 -0.38 -4.26 1.27
N ARG A 155 -0.32 -5.03 2.36
CA ARG A 155 0.94 -5.57 2.89
C ARG A 155 1.66 -6.45 1.86
N ALA A 156 0.95 -7.40 1.25
CA ALA A 156 1.52 -8.32 0.27
C ALA A 156 2.00 -7.59 -1.00
N SER A 157 1.19 -6.66 -1.52
CA SER A 157 1.57 -5.86 -2.69
C SER A 157 2.67 -4.82 -2.40
N ALA A 158 2.79 -4.34 -1.16
CA ALA A 158 3.90 -3.48 -0.74
C ALA A 158 5.24 -4.21 -0.83
N ARG A 159 5.28 -5.53 -0.57
CA ARG A 159 6.50 -6.34 -0.79
C ARG A 159 6.87 -6.40 -2.27
N VAL A 160 5.90 -6.59 -3.17
CA VAL A 160 6.12 -6.53 -4.62
C VAL A 160 6.66 -5.15 -5.02
N TYR A 161 6.07 -4.08 -4.49
CA TYR A 161 6.54 -2.72 -4.74
C TYR A 161 7.97 -2.50 -4.24
N LEU A 162 8.30 -2.94 -3.02
CA LEU A 162 9.65 -2.85 -2.46
C LEU A 162 10.67 -3.57 -3.34
N HIS A 163 10.41 -4.83 -3.70
CA HIS A 163 11.34 -5.63 -4.50
C HIS A 163 11.49 -5.10 -5.93
N SER A 164 10.44 -4.47 -6.47
CA SER A 164 10.56 -3.73 -7.73
C SER A 164 11.49 -2.51 -7.62
N VAL A 165 11.53 -1.85 -6.46
CA VAL A 165 12.46 -0.74 -6.20
C VAL A 165 13.88 -1.26 -5.96
N LEU A 166 14.06 -2.38 -5.26
CA LEU A 166 15.37 -2.96 -4.98
C LEU A 166 16.00 -3.57 -6.24
N SER A 167 15.31 -4.55 -6.82
CA SER A 167 15.82 -5.40 -7.90
C SER A 167 15.46 -4.90 -9.30
N GLY A 168 14.48 -4.00 -9.42
CA GLY A 168 13.94 -3.54 -10.70
C GLY A 168 12.61 -4.22 -11.05
N ASP A 169 11.95 -3.75 -12.11
CA ASP A 169 10.63 -4.21 -12.54
C ASP A 169 10.70 -5.55 -13.31
N PHE A 170 11.37 -6.56 -12.72
CA PHE A 170 11.62 -7.86 -13.33
C PHE A 170 10.66 -8.94 -12.78
N PRO A 171 9.67 -9.40 -13.55
CA PRO A 171 8.68 -10.38 -13.08
C PRO A 171 9.26 -11.75 -12.72
N GLY A 172 10.47 -12.08 -13.19
CA GLY A 172 11.17 -13.32 -12.86
C GLY A 172 11.95 -13.28 -11.53
N CYS A 173 12.00 -12.12 -10.86
CA CYS A 173 12.63 -11.98 -9.55
C CYS A 173 11.84 -12.83 -8.53
N PRO A 174 12.45 -13.78 -7.79
CA PRO A 174 11.74 -14.69 -6.89
C PRO A 174 10.85 -13.96 -5.87
N GLU A 175 11.35 -12.89 -5.29
CA GLU A 175 10.64 -12.09 -4.29
C GLU A 175 9.42 -11.37 -4.87
N ILE A 176 9.47 -10.98 -6.15
CA ILE A 176 8.33 -10.41 -6.88
C ILE A 176 7.30 -11.51 -7.17
N VAL A 177 7.74 -12.68 -7.64
CA VAL A 177 6.86 -13.83 -7.91
C VAL A 177 6.11 -14.25 -6.65
N ASP A 178 6.83 -14.40 -5.54
CA ASP A 178 6.25 -14.78 -4.25
C ASP A 178 5.31 -13.69 -3.72
N GLY A 179 5.70 -12.41 -3.79
CA GLY A 179 4.84 -11.31 -3.39
C GLY A 179 3.54 -11.22 -4.22
N VAL A 180 3.60 -11.49 -5.53
CA VAL A 180 2.40 -11.55 -6.39
C VAL A 180 1.52 -12.72 -5.97
N LYS A 181 2.10 -13.90 -5.75
CA LYS A 181 1.37 -15.09 -5.29
C LYS A 181 0.67 -14.83 -3.95
N ASP A 182 1.37 -14.25 -2.98
CA ASP A 182 0.82 -13.87 -1.68
C ASP A 182 -0.34 -12.88 -1.83
N THR A 183 -0.18 -11.88 -2.71
CA THR A 183 -1.25 -10.90 -3.00
C THR A 183 -2.50 -11.58 -3.57
N VAL A 184 -2.32 -12.53 -4.50
CA VAL A 184 -3.43 -13.31 -5.06
C VAL A 184 -4.11 -14.14 -3.98
N GLN A 185 -3.34 -14.80 -3.11
CA GLN A 185 -3.89 -15.58 -2.00
C GLN A 185 -4.72 -14.70 -1.04
N CYS A 186 -4.24 -13.51 -0.69
CA CYS A 186 -5.02 -12.55 0.10
C CYS A 186 -6.33 -12.15 -0.61
N LEU A 187 -6.30 -11.87 -1.91
CA LEU A 187 -7.49 -11.55 -2.69
C LEU A 187 -8.48 -12.72 -2.80
N GLN A 188 -7.99 -13.96 -2.80
CA GLN A 188 -8.83 -15.17 -2.84
C GLN A 188 -9.56 -15.42 -1.52
N GLN A 189 -9.05 -14.92 -0.39
CA GLN A 189 -9.74 -14.98 0.91
C GLN A 189 -10.95 -14.04 0.97
N VAL A 190 -11.06 -13.09 0.04
CA VAL A 190 -12.20 -12.18 -0.06
C VAL A 190 -13.42 -12.92 -0.62
N PRO A 191 -14.54 -13.01 0.11
CA PRO A 191 -15.71 -13.75 -0.34
C PRO A 191 -16.28 -13.22 -1.66
N GLU A 192 -16.36 -14.06 -2.69
CA GLU A 192 -16.85 -13.67 -4.01
C GLU A 192 -18.34 -13.27 -3.98
N TYR A 193 -18.75 -12.40 -4.91
CA TYR A 193 -20.15 -11.97 -5.09
C TYR A 193 -20.81 -11.29 -3.88
N THR A 194 -20.01 -10.79 -2.93
CA THR A 194 -20.48 -10.00 -1.80
C THR A 194 -20.26 -8.50 -2.01
N THR A 195 -21.03 -7.68 -1.30
CA THR A 195 -20.76 -6.23 -1.19
C THR A 195 -19.35 -5.97 -0.64
N THR A 196 -18.88 -6.82 0.28
CA THR A 196 -17.52 -6.79 0.83
C THR A 196 -16.44 -6.93 -0.24
N SER A 197 -16.59 -7.85 -1.20
CA SER A 197 -15.65 -7.99 -2.33
C SER A 197 -15.51 -6.71 -3.14
N ARG A 198 -16.63 -6.05 -3.45
CA ARG A 198 -16.61 -4.80 -4.23
C ARG A 198 -15.83 -3.69 -3.55
N PHE A 199 -16.02 -3.54 -2.23
CA PHE A 199 -15.27 -2.55 -1.45
C PHE A 199 -13.77 -2.86 -1.42
N VAL A 200 -13.39 -4.11 -1.12
CA VAL A 200 -11.97 -4.48 -1.05
C VAL A 200 -11.27 -4.25 -2.38
N VAL A 201 -11.85 -4.74 -3.49
CA VAL A 201 -11.24 -4.60 -4.83
C VAL A 201 -11.09 -3.14 -5.22
N ARG A 202 -12.09 -2.29 -4.94
CA ARG A 202 -12.01 -0.85 -5.20
C ARG A 202 -10.96 -0.14 -4.35
N SER A 203 -10.74 -0.58 -3.11
CA SER A 203 -9.69 -0.01 -2.25
C SER A 203 -8.29 -0.42 -2.71
N VAL A 204 -8.12 -1.63 -3.23
CA VAL A 204 -6.79 -2.22 -3.55
C VAL A 204 -6.43 -2.15 -5.03
N VAL A 205 -7.03 -1.24 -5.79
CA VAL A 205 -6.75 -1.07 -7.23
C VAL A 205 -5.25 -0.81 -7.49
N PHE A 206 -4.61 -0.04 -6.62
CA PHE A 206 -3.15 0.16 -6.65
C PHE A 206 -2.37 -1.15 -6.54
N SER A 207 -2.73 -2.00 -5.58
CA SER A 207 -2.12 -3.31 -5.36
C SER A 207 -2.29 -4.24 -6.57
N ILE A 208 -3.49 -4.28 -7.14
CA ILE A 208 -3.79 -5.06 -8.35
C ILE A 208 -2.96 -4.55 -9.53
N CYS A 209 -2.84 -3.24 -9.69
CA CYS A 209 -2.05 -2.64 -10.76
C CYS A 209 -0.58 -3.06 -10.70
N ILE A 210 0.08 -2.88 -9.56
CA ILE A 210 1.50 -3.23 -9.38
C ILE A 210 1.73 -4.72 -9.62
N CYS A 211 0.97 -5.58 -8.95
CA CYS A 211 1.13 -7.03 -9.08
C CYS A 211 0.77 -7.52 -10.49
N GLY A 212 -0.24 -6.92 -11.13
CA GLY A 212 -0.62 -7.19 -12.50
C GLY A 212 0.46 -6.79 -13.51
N CYS A 213 1.12 -5.66 -13.31
CA CYS A 213 2.25 -5.24 -14.15
C CYS A 213 3.46 -6.15 -13.97
N LEU A 214 3.73 -6.60 -12.74
CA LEU A 214 4.94 -7.34 -12.36
C LEU A 214 4.76 -8.86 -12.37
N THR A 215 3.81 -9.38 -13.14
CA THR A 215 3.63 -10.83 -13.31
C THR A 215 3.66 -11.27 -14.78
N ASP A 216 4.32 -12.41 -15.02
CA ASP A 216 4.30 -13.11 -16.30
C ASP A 216 3.43 -14.37 -16.28
N ASN A 217 2.89 -14.73 -15.12
CA ASN A 217 1.96 -15.84 -14.99
C ASN A 217 0.60 -15.48 -15.61
N THR A 218 0.24 -16.15 -16.70
CA THR A 218 -1.01 -15.91 -17.44
C THR A 218 -2.27 -16.13 -16.59
N GLY A 219 -2.23 -17.08 -15.65
CA GLY A 219 -3.31 -17.31 -14.69
C GLY A 219 -3.53 -16.14 -13.74
N TYR A 220 -2.45 -15.57 -13.19
CA TYR A 220 -2.54 -14.38 -12.32
C TYR A 220 -2.98 -13.13 -13.12
N ARG A 221 -2.49 -12.96 -14.35
CA ARG A 221 -2.96 -11.89 -15.25
C ARG A 221 -4.46 -11.96 -15.48
N ALA A 222 -4.97 -13.15 -15.84
CA ALA A 222 -6.40 -13.36 -16.05
C ALA A 222 -7.22 -13.13 -14.77
N TYR A 223 -6.70 -13.57 -13.63
CA TYR A 223 -7.34 -13.35 -12.33
C TYR A 223 -7.49 -11.87 -11.98
N PHE A 224 -6.42 -11.08 -12.13
CA PHE A 224 -6.49 -9.63 -11.86
C PHE A 224 -7.44 -8.90 -12.80
N LEU A 225 -7.43 -9.22 -14.11
CA LEU A 225 -8.39 -8.65 -15.06
C LEU A 225 -9.82 -8.99 -14.68
N LYS A 226 -10.12 -10.26 -14.39
CA LYS A 226 -11.46 -10.71 -13.96
C LYS A 226 -11.95 -9.90 -12.75
N ARG A 227 -11.11 -9.74 -11.72
CA ARG A 227 -11.47 -8.98 -10.52
C ARG A 227 -11.74 -7.50 -10.81
N LEU A 228 -11.02 -6.88 -11.75
CA LEU A 228 -11.27 -5.50 -12.18
C LEU A 228 -12.55 -5.37 -13.03
N GLU A 229 -12.82 -6.33 -13.93
CA GLU A 229 -14.01 -6.36 -14.79
C GLU A 229 -15.30 -6.51 -13.98
N GLU A 230 -15.29 -7.33 -12.92
CA GLU A 230 -16.41 -7.47 -11.98
C GLU A 230 -16.85 -6.14 -11.35
N GLN A 231 -15.96 -5.15 -11.27
CA GLN A 231 -16.25 -3.83 -10.69
C GLN A 231 -16.77 -2.79 -11.71
N GLN A 232 -16.67 -3.05 -13.02
CA GLN A 232 -16.98 -2.07 -14.07
C GLN A 232 -18.46 -1.78 -14.29
N LYS A 233 -19.37 -2.60 -13.74
CA LYS A 233 -20.82 -2.44 -13.95
C LYS A 233 -21.37 -1.12 -13.37
N GLU A 234 -20.62 -0.45 -12.51
CA GLU A 234 -20.96 0.85 -11.93
C GLU A 234 -19.78 1.80 -12.22
N SER A 235 -20.01 2.76 -13.12
CA SER A 235 -19.06 3.65 -13.85
C SER A 235 -18.06 4.52 -13.03
N VAL A 236 -17.69 4.14 -11.82
CA VAL A 236 -16.81 4.95 -10.95
C VAL A 236 -15.57 4.15 -10.56
N GLY A 237 -14.41 4.51 -11.13
CA GLY A 237 -13.10 4.05 -10.69
C GLY A 237 -12.03 3.98 -11.80
N ASN A 238 -10.76 3.87 -11.38
CA ASN A 238 -9.60 3.73 -12.24
C ASN A 238 -9.42 2.31 -12.84
N CYS A 239 -10.38 1.40 -12.67
CA CYS A 239 -10.24 -0.02 -13.03
C CYS A 239 -10.04 -0.23 -14.53
N SER A 240 -10.79 0.46 -15.40
CA SER A 240 -10.61 0.38 -16.86
C SER A 240 -9.20 0.78 -17.27
N THR A 241 -8.72 1.89 -16.70
CA THR A 241 -7.40 2.41 -17.01
C THR A 241 -6.29 1.49 -16.54
N VAL A 242 -6.43 0.90 -15.34
CA VAL A 242 -5.48 -0.10 -14.82
C VAL A 242 -5.40 -1.32 -15.72
N MET A 243 -6.53 -1.81 -16.21
CA MET A 243 -6.53 -2.94 -17.15
C MET A 243 -5.83 -2.60 -18.47
N THR A 244 -6.07 -1.41 -19.02
CA THR A 244 -5.38 -0.95 -20.23
C THR A 244 -3.87 -0.88 -20.00
N LEU A 245 -3.46 -0.29 -18.88
CA LEU A 245 -2.05 -0.17 -18.51
C LEU A 245 -1.39 -1.55 -18.33
N MET A 246 -2.04 -2.48 -17.62
CA MET A 246 -1.54 -3.85 -17.46
C MET A 246 -1.34 -4.53 -18.82
N ARG A 247 -2.33 -4.44 -19.71
CA ARG A 247 -2.25 -5.00 -21.07
C ARG A 247 -1.12 -4.37 -21.88
N GLU A 248 -0.93 -3.06 -21.79
CA GLU A 248 0.16 -2.36 -22.48
C GLU A 248 1.53 -2.82 -21.96
N VAL A 249 1.70 -2.92 -20.64
CA VAL A 249 2.94 -3.43 -20.02
C VAL A 249 3.26 -4.83 -20.52
N TRP A 250 2.27 -5.71 -20.59
CA TRP A 250 2.46 -7.07 -21.10
C TRP A 250 2.82 -7.11 -22.58
N ASN A 251 2.19 -6.26 -23.40
CA ASN A 251 2.45 -6.19 -24.84
C ASN A 251 3.87 -5.66 -25.12
N LYS A 252 4.29 -4.57 -24.44
CA LYS A 252 5.65 -4.03 -24.53
C LYS A 252 6.71 -5.04 -24.06
N ARG A 253 6.40 -5.83 -23.03
CA ARG A 253 7.30 -6.90 -22.57
C ARG A 253 7.39 -8.05 -23.56
N ALA A 254 6.28 -8.45 -24.18
CA ALA A 254 6.23 -9.51 -25.19
C ALA A 254 7.04 -9.16 -26.45
N SER A 255 7.20 -7.87 -26.76
CA SER A 255 8.08 -7.40 -27.85
C SER A 255 9.56 -7.30 -27.45
N GLY A 256 9.93 -7.73 -26.24
CA GLY A 256 11.31 -7.75 -25.76
C GLY A 256 11.82 -6.41 -25.21
N GLN A 257 10.95 -5.42 -25.03
CA GLN A 257 11.33 -4.13 -24.45
C GLN A 257 11.36 -4.21 -22.91
N PRO A 258 12.40 -3.69 -22.25
CA PRO A 258 12.34 -3.42 -20.81
C PRO A 258 11.22 -2.43 -20.52
N VAL A 259 10.28 -2.78 -19.64
CA VAL A 259 9.12 -1.93 -19.33
C VAL A 259 9.17 -1.46 -17.88
N ASP A 260 9.40 -0.16 -17.69
CA ASP A 260 9.10 0.52 -16.43
C ASP A 260 7.59 0.81 -16.40
N TRP A 261 6.85 0.07 -15.56
CA TRP A 261 5.40 0.24 -15.45
C TRP A 261 5.02 1.65 -14.96
N ARG A 262 5.92 2.32 -14.21
CA ARG A 262 5.71 3.70 -13.73
C ARG A 262 5.87 4.70 -14.86
N GLN A 263 6.73 4.42 -15.83
CA GLN A 263 6.81 5.22 -17.05
C GLN A 263 5.50 5.14 -17.85
N VAL A 264 4.99 3.93 -18.10
CA VAL A 264 3.70 3.72 -18.79
C VAL A 264 2.58 4.44 -18.05
N MET A 265 2.62 4.43 -16.72
CA MET A 265 1.66 5.11 -15.87
C MET A 265 1.69 6.64 -15.99
N ARG A 266 2.89 7.23 -16.04
CA ARG A 266 3.08 8.68 -16.25
C ARG A 266 2.61 9.12 -17.64
N GLU A 267 2.93 8.33 -18.67
CA GLU A 267 2.49 8.56 -20.05
C GLU A 267 0.96 8.51 -20.17
N SER A 268 0.30 7.69 -19.34
CA SER A 268 -1.16 7.58 -19.31
C SER A 268 -1.87 8.72 -18.57
N THR A 269 -1.14 9.65 -17.92
CA THR A 269 -1.69 10.75 -17.07
C THR A 269 -2.62 10.29 -15.93
N VAL A 270 -2.41 9.09 -15.40
CA VAL A 270 -3.32 8.46 -14.43
C VAL A 270 -2.77 8.50 -13.02
N LEU A 271 -3.60 8.97 -12.09
CA LEU A 271 -3.38 8.80 -10.66
C LEU A 271 -4.25 7.65 -10.18
N LEU A 272 -3.64 6.62 -9.57
CA LEU A 272 -4.39 5.61 -8.81
C LEU A 272 -4.74 6.19 -7.45
N VAL A 273 -5.68 7.12 -7.48
CA VAL A 273 -6.44 7.60 -6.32
C VAL A 273 -7.82 6.98 -6.32
#